data_AF-A0A8B2HWK4-F1
#
_entry.id   AF-A0A8B2HWK4-F1
#
_cell.length_a   1.000
_cell.length_b   1.000
_cell.length_c   1.000
_cell.angle_alpha   90.00
_cell.angle_beta   90.00
_cell.angle_gamma   90.00
#
_symmetry.space_group_name_H-M   'P 1'
#
loop_
_entity.id
_entity.type
_entity.pdbx_description
1 polymer ?
#
loop_
_entity_poly.entity_id
_entity_poly.type
_entity_poly.pdbx_seq_one_letter_code
_entity_poly.pdbx_strand_id
1 'polypeptide(L)'
;MSSENPLYPIDIDDYPKLFDYVLTAEGLKFYQNLRRQYVLGKDLTLDDYNKLRLLCVYYATANRNVQEVSFWQDLCVTLDGKGIYEKNMFQSKEDLINKSLIIKNPSYQSGLYRNYTEYVKNNFKTGDD
;
A
#
# COMPACT_ATOMS: atom_id res chain seq x y z
N MET A 1 -18.53 11.27 -11.81
CA MET A 1 -17.76 10.01 -11.86
C MET A 1 -17.09 9.86 -10.53
N SER A 2 -17.42 8.78 -9.84
CA SER A 2 -17.11 8.57 -8.45
C SER A 2 -15.60 8.44 -8.24
N SER A 3 -15.03 9.34 -7.46
CA SER A 3 -13.79 9.09 -6.74
C SER A 3 -14.01 8.08 -5.59
N GLU A 4 -15.02 7.21 -5.64
CA GLU A 4 -15.66 6.62 -4.46
C GLU A 4 -14.96 5.37 -3.91
N ASN A 5 -14.20 4.63 -4.73
CA ASN A 5 -13.52 3.42 -4.25
C ASN A 5 -12.35 3.04 -5.20
N PRO A 6 -11.10 3.32 -4.84
CA PRO A 6 -9.94 3.01 -5.68
C PRO A 6 -9.64 1.51 -5.83
N LEU A 7 -10.30 0.63 -5.06
CA LEU A 7 -10.13 -0.82 -5.11
C LEU A 7 -11.40 -1.57 -5.54
N TYR A 8 -12.34 -0.89 -6.20
CA TYR A 8 -13.54 -1.54 -6.74
C TYR A 8 -13.15 -2.75 -7.61
N PRO A 9 -13.76 -3.94 -7.41
CA PRO A 9 -15.07 -4.19 -6.79
C PRO A 9 -15.04 -4.56 -5.30
N ILE A 10 -13.89 -4.42 -4.63
CA ILE A 10 -13.79 -4.73 -3.21
C ILE A 10 -14.58 -3.69 -2.42
N ASP A 11 -15.50 -4.12 -1.55
CA ASP A 11 -16.22 -3.21 -0.67
C ASP A 11 -15.26 -2.49 0.30
N ILE A 12 -15.52 -1.23 0.60
CA ILE A 12 -14.73 -0.46 1.58
C ILE A 12 -14.72 -1.16 2.95
N ASP A 13 -15.81 -1.83 3.32
CA ASP A 13 -15.88 -2.61 4.56
C ASP A 13 -14.97 -3.84 4.58
N ASP A 14 -14.56 -4.31 3.41
CA ASP A 14 -13.64 -5.42 3.21
C ASP A 14 -12.17 -5.00 3.15
N TYR A 15 -11.87 -3.69 3.09
CA TYR A 15 -10.49 -3.18 3.06
C TYR A 15 -9.60 -3.74 4.19
N PRO A 16 -10.05 -3.81 5.45
CA PRO A 16 -9.21 -4.32 6.53
C PRO A 16 -8.82 -5.79 6.38
N LYS A 17 -9.41 -6.52 5.43
CA LYS A 17 -9.16 -7.95 5.17
C LYS A 17 -8.14 -8.19 4.05
N LEU A 18 -7.71 -7.14 3.35
CA LEU A 18 -6.97 -7.26 2.08
C LEU A 18 -5.52 -7.70 2.21
N PHE A 19 -4.86 -7.30 3.30
CA PHE A 19 -3.43 -7.50 3.46
C PHE A 19 -3.12 -8.29 4.72
N ASP A 20 -2.04 -9.06 4.65
CA ASP A 20 -1.63 -10.03 5.66
C ASP A 20 -1.02 -9.39 6.91
N TYR A 21 -0.74 -8.09 6.88
CA TYR A 21 -0.20 -7.32 8.01
C TYR A 21 -0.95 -6.00 8.23
N VAL A 22 -0.90 -5.53 9.48
CA VAL A 22 -1.36 -4.21 9.92
C VAL A 22 -0.26 -3.53 10.75
N LEU A 23 -0.33 -2.20 10.87
CA LEU A 23 0.63 -1.42 11.65
C LEU A 23 0.42 -1.65 13.14
N THR A 24 1.51 -1.71 13.89
CA THR A 24 1.48 -1.47 15.34
C THR A 24 1.45 0.04 15.64
N ALA A 25 1.28 0.41 16.91
CA ALA A 25 1.39 1.82 17.31
C ALA A 25 2.78 2.42 16.99
N GLU A 26 3.85 1.64 17.17
CA GLU A 26 5.20 2.05 16.76
C GLU A 26 5.36 2.08 15.25
N GLY A 27 4.75 1.13 14.54
CA GLY A 27 4.65 1.16 13.07
C GLY A 27 4.01 2.42 12.54
N LEU A 28 2.94 2.90 13.19
CA LEU A 28 2.27 4.15 12.82
C LEU A 28 3.17 5.37 13.00
N LYS A 29 3.90 5.46 14.12
CA LYS A 29 4.87 6.55 14.34
C LYS A 29 5.98 6.52 13.29
N PHE A 30 6.52 5.33 13.00
CA PHE A 30 7.53 5.15 11.98
C PHE A 30 7.02 5.54 10.59
N TYR A 31 5.82 5.09 10.22
CA TYR A 31 5.16 5.46 8.97
C TYR A 31 4.99 6.98 8.83
N GLN A 32 4.49 7.65 9.87
CA GLN A 32 4.29 9.10 9.84
C GLN A 32 5.61 9.86 9.66
N ASN A 33 6.68 9.41 10.33
CA ASN A 33 8.00 9.99 10.14
C ASN A 33 8.52 9.77 8.70
N LEU A 34 8.39 8.56 8.16
CA LEU A 34 8.84 8.22 6.82
C LEU A 34 8.07 8.99 5.75
N ARG A 35 6.74 9.06 5.88
CA ARG A 35 5.87 9.87 5.00
C ARG A 35 6.24 11.34 5.04
N ARG A 36 6.53 11.90 6.23
CA ARG A 36 6.97 13.29 6.35
C ARG A 36 8.28 13.53 5.60
N GLN A 37 9.24 12.61 5.70
CA GLN A 37 10.51 12.73 4.95
C GLN A 37 10.28 12.72 3.44
N TYR A 38 9.42 11.83 2.96
CA TYR A 38 9.01 11.79 1.55
C TYR A 38 8.36 13.11 1.09
N VAL A 39 7.38 13.62 1.83
CA VAL A 39 6.67 14.86 1.50
C VAL A 39 7.60 16.08 1.49
N LEU A 40 8.60 16.10 2.37
CA LEU A 40 9.61 17.16 2.41
C LEU A 40 10.66 17.03 1.28
N GLY A 41 10.54 16.04 0.39
CA GLY A 41 11.47 15.83 -0.72
C GLY A 41 12.86 15.40 -0.27
N LYS A 42 12.98 14.76 0.90
CA LYS A 42 14.27 14.19 1.33
C LYS A 42 14.64 12.99 0.47
N ASP A 43 15.94 12.81 0.25
CA ASP A 43 16.46 11.61 -0.38
C ASP A 43 16.25 10.40 0.53
N LEU A 44 15.35 9.51 0.10
CA LEU A 44 15.10 8.24 0.75
C LEU A 44 15.82 7.11 0.00
N THR A 45 16.21 6.07 0.72
CA THR A 45 16.76 4.87 0.09
C THR A 45 15.66 4.06 -0.59
N LEU A 46 16.04 3.12 -1.46
CA LEU A 46 15.08 2.17 -2.03
C LEU A 46 14.32 1.38 -0.94
N ASP A 47 15.02 0.99 0.12
CA ASP A 47 14.43 0.28 1.25
C ASP A 47 13.40 1.16 2.00
N ASP A 48 13.69 2.45 2.17
CA ASP A 48 12.74 3.41 2.72
C ASP A 48 11.50 3.57 1.83
N TYR A 49 11.66 3.66 0.51
CA TYR A 49 10.51 3.73 -0.41
C TYR A 49 9.66 2.47 -0.37
N ASN A 50 10.29 1.29 -0.31
CA ASN A 50 9.58 0.02 -0.14
C ASN A 50 8.77 -0.02 1.16
N LYS A 51 9.38 0.38 2.28
CA LYS A 51 8.69 0.46 3.58
C LYS A 51 7.55 1.47 3.54
N LEU A 52 7.73 2.60 2.86
CA LEU A 52 6.69 3.60 2.70
C LEU A 52 5.49 3.03 1.93
N ARG A 53 5.72 2.33 0.81
CA ARG A 53 4.65 1.66 0.03
C ARG A 53 3.86 0.67 0.90
N LEU A 54 4.56 -0.21 1.62
CA LEU A 54 3.93 -1.21 2.49
C LEU A 54 3.12 -0.58 3.62
N LEU A 55 3.72 0.34 4.37
CA LEU A 55 3.06 0.96 5.52
C LEU A 55 1.89 1.85 5.11
N CYS A 56 2.01 2.53 3.96
CA CYS A 56 0.94 3.38 3.43
C CYS A 56 -0.30 2.55 3.10
N VAL A 57 -0.17 1.44 2.36
CA VAL A 57 -1.32 0.61 2.01
C VAL A 57 -1.93 -0.07 3.23
N TYR A 58 -1.12 -0.59 4.15
CA TYR A 58 -1.62 -1.20 5.38
C TYR A 58 -2.36 -0.19 6.27
N TYR A 59 -1.88 1.05 6.35
CA TYR A 59 -2.57 2.13 7.06
C TYR A 59 -3.89 2.46 6.38
N ALA A 60 -3.87 2.66 5.06
CA ALA A 60 -5.03 3.08 4.30
C ALA A 60 -6.19 2.07 4.41
N THR A 61 -5.88 0.78 4.23
CA THR A 61 -6.92 -0.27 4.23
C THR A 61 -7.42 -0.63 5.62
N ALA A 62 -6.55 -0.65 6.64
CA ALA A 62 -6.98 -0.87 8.02
C ALA A 62 -7.96 0.21 8.51
N ASN A 63 -7.86 1.43 7.96
CA ASN A 63 -8.72 2.57 8.32
C ASN A 63 -9.86 2.82 7.32
N ARG A 64 -10.09 1.94 6.34
CA ARG A 64 -11.12 2.13 5.29
C ARG A 64 -10.99 3.48 4.57
N ASN A 65 -9.78 4.00 4.44
CA ASN A 65 -9.56 5.36 3.97
C ASN A 65 -9.26 5.37 2.47
N VAL A 66 -10.30 5.62 1.67
CA VAL A 66 -10.22 5.66 0.19
C VAL A 66 -9.28 6.75 -0.33
N GLN A 67 -9.14 7.87 0.37
CA GLN A 67 -8.22 8.94 -0.03
C GLN A 67 -6.77 8.51 0.16
N GLU A 68 -6.46 7.82 1.26
CA GLU A 68 -5.12 7.28 1.51
C GLU A 68 -4.78 6.11 0.59
N VAL A 69 -5.76 5.32 0.17
CA VAL A 69 -5.51 4.29 -0.87
C VAL A 69 -5.21 4.94 -2.21
N SER A 70 -5.92 6.02 -2.58
CA SER A 70 -5.63 6.77 -3.80
C SER A 70 -4.23 7.38 -3.75
N PHE A 71 -3.86 7.99 -2.61
CA PHE A 71 -2.50 8.49 -2.37
C PHE A 71 -1.44 7.38 -2.50
N TRP A 72 -1.73 6.17 -1.99
CA TRP A 72 -0.82 5.03 -2.16
C TRP A 72 -0.64 4.64 -3.64
N GLN A 73 -1.72 4.62 -4.44
CA GLN A 73 -1.63 4.37 -5.88
C GLN A 73 -0.78 5.44 -6.58
N ASP A 74 -1.03 6.72 -6.29
CA ASP A 74 -0.27 7.84 -6.83
C ASP A 74 1.20 7.79 -6.42
N LEU A 75 1.48 7.41 -5.17
CA LEU A 75 2.84 7.19 -4.66
C LEU A 75 3.56 6.14 -5.50
N CYS A 76 2.93 4.98 -5.74
CA CYS A 76 3.52 3.91 -6.54
C CYS A 76 3.80 4.38 -7.97
N VAL A 77 2.82 4.99 -8.65
CA VAL A 77 2.98 5.53 -10.01
C VAL A 77 4.09 6.58 -10.07
N THR A 78 4.15 7.49 -9.09
CA THR A 78 5.16 8.55 -9.04
C THR A 78 6.57 7.98 -8.88
N LEU A 79 6.74 6.97 -8.03
CA LEU A 79 8.05 6.34 -7.81
C LEU A 79 8.49 5.53 -9.03
N ASP A 80 7.58 4.83 -9.68
CA ASP A 80 7.87 4.10 -10.92
C ASP A 80 8.26 5.06 -12.05
N GLY A 81 7.56 6.18 -12.18
CA GLY A 81 7.93 7.26 -13.12
C GLY A 81 9.30 7.90 -12.85
N LYS A 82 9.82 7.77 -11.62
CA LYS A 82 11.19 8.18 -11.24
C LYS A 82 12.23 7.05 -11.39
N GLY A 83 11.84 5.90 -11.90
CA GLY A 83 12.70 4.72 -12.03
C GLY A 83 12.97 3.99 -10.71
N ILE A 84 12.22 4.28 -9.66
CA ILE A 84 12.36 3.68 -8.32
C ILE A 84 11.41 2.50 -8.21
N TYR A 85 11.74 1.42 -8.91
CA TYR A 85 10.91 0.21 -8.96
C TYR A 85 11.01 -0.62 -7.68
N GLU A 86 9.95 -1.36 -7.39
CA GLU A 86 9.94 -2.34 -6.30
C GLU A 86 10.99 -3.44 -6.54
N LYS A 87 12.07 -3.41 -5.76
CA LYS A 87 13.09 -4.47 -5.72
C LYS A 87 13.39 -4.79 -4.26
N ASN A 88 13.58 -6.07 -3.95
CA ASN A 88 13.87 -6.55 -2.59
C ASN A 88 12.80 -6.15 -1.54
N MET A 89 11.55 -5.99 -1.97
CA MET A 89 10.42 -5.64 -1.09
C MET A 89 10.23 -6.65 0.05
N PHE A 90 10.53 -7.93 -0.21
CA PHE A 90 10.49 -8.99 0.80
C PHE A 90 11.43 -8.67 1.98
N GLN A 91 12.67 -8.23 1.71
CA GLN A 91 13.62 -7.85 2.77
C GLN A 91 13.13 -6.65 3.57
N SER A 92 12.56 -5.63 2.90
CA SER A 92 11.98 -4.47 3.57
C SER A 92 10.82 -4.88 4.50
N LYS A 93 9.97 -5.83 4.06
CA LYS A 93 8.88 -6.38 4.88
C LYS A 93 9.42 -7.17 6.09
N GLU A 94 10.41 -8.02 5.90
CA GLU A 94 11.05 -8.76 7.00
C GLU A 94 11.67 -7.82 8.04
N ASP A 95 12.30 -6.72 7.62
CA ASP A 95 12.83 -5.72 8.56
C ASP A 95 11.70 -5.07 9.40
N LEU A 96 10.55 -4.76 8.79
CA LEU A 96 9.39 -4.23 9.52
C LEU A 96 8.85 -5.23 10.54
N ILE A 97 8.82 -6.53 10.20
CA ILE A 97 8.40 -7.60 11.10
C ILE A 97 9.38 -7.73 12.27
N ASN A 98 10.68 -7.82 11.97
CA ASN A 98 11.74 -7.98 12.97
C ASN A 98 11.78 -6.80 13.96
N LYS A 99 11.43 -5.59 13.50
CA LYS A 99 11.31 -4.39 14.34
C LYS A 99 9.95 -4.25 15.04
N SER A 100 9.03 -5.21 14.89
CA SER A 100 7.68 -5.16 15.45
C SER A 100 6.87 -3.91 15.02
N LEU A 101 7.15 -3.38 13.82
CA LEU A 101 6.43 -2.25 13.25
C LEU A 101 5.14 -2.69 12.56
N ILE A 102 5.08 -3.95 12.12
CA ILE A 102 3.88 -4.57 11.59
C ILE A 102 3.64 -5.92 12.28
N ILE A 103 2.37 -6.31 12.38
CA ILE A 103 1.95 -7.60 12.93
C ILE A 103 0.97 -8.28 11.98
N LYS A 104 0.83 -9.61 12.12
CA LYS A 104 -0.13 -10.38 11.33
C LYS A 104 -1.53 -9.81 11.51
N ASN A 105 -2.22 -9.61 10.41
CA ASN A 105 -3.58 -9.12 10.40
C ASN A 105 -4.56 -10.27 10.74
N PRO A 106 -5.28 -10.23 11.88
CA PRO A 106 -6.22 -11.27 12.25
C PRO A 106 -7.45 -11.34 11.35
N SER A 107 -7.73 -10.27 10.59
CA SER A 107 -8.86 -10.18 9.67
C SER A 107 -8.50 -10.55 8.22
N TYR A 108 -7.24 -10.90 7.95
CA TYR A 108 -6.78 -11.17 6.59
C TYR A 108 -7.55 -12.31 5.92
N GLN A 109 -8.01 -12.07 4.69
CA GLN A 109 -8.63 -13.07 3.83
C GLN A 109 -7.79 -13.26 2.57
N SER A 110 -7.16 -14.43 2.47
CA SER A 110 -6.30 -14.77 1.34
C SER A 110 -7.04 -14.68 0.01
N GLY A 111 -6.43 -14.00 -0.96
CA GLY A 111 -6.97 -13.87 -2.31
C GLY A 111 -8.01 -12.76 -2.49
N LEU A 112 -8.46 -12.06 -1.43
CA LEU A 112 -9.47 -11.00 -1.57
C LEU A 112 -8.99 -9.86 -2.48
N TYR A 113 -7.72 -9.45 -2.34
CA TYR A 113 -7.11 -8.46 -3.23
C TYR A 113 -7.01 -8.94 -4.69
N ARG A 114 -6.97 -10.26 -4.93
CA ARG A 114 -6.92 -10.81 -6.29
C ARG A 114 -8.15 -10.41 -7.10
N ASN A 115 -9.32 -10.33 -6.45
CA ASN A 115 -10.57 -9.92 -7.09
C ASN A 115 -10.44 -8.54 -7.75
N TYR A 116 -9.76 -7.59 -7.09
CA TYR A 116 -9.45 -6.29 -7.68
C TYR A 116 -8.52 -6.41 -8.88
N THR A 117 -7.41 -7.13 -8.74
CA THR A 117 -6.44 -7.27 -9.84
C THR A 117 -7.05 -7.95 -11.08
N GLU A 118 -7.93 -8.93 -10.88
CA GLU A 118 -8.66 -9.59 -11.96
C GLU A 118 -9.69 -8.67 -12.61
N TYR A 119 -10.46 -7.92 -11.81
CA TYR A 119 -11.38 -6.91 -12.32
C TYR A 119 -10.66 -5.88 -13.19
N VAL A 120 -9.55 -5.32 -12.71
CA VAL A 120 -8.78 -4.32 -13.45
C VAL A 120 -8.27 -4.90 -14.77
N LYS A 121 -7.68 -6.11 -14.74
CA LYS A 121 -7.18 -6.80 -15.93
C LYS A 121 -8.27 -7.06 -16.97
N ASN A 122 -9.49 -7.38 -16.54
CA ASN A 122 -10.59 -7.73 -17.44
C ASN A 122 -11.31 -6.49 -18.02
N ASN A 123 -11.33 -5.37 -17.29
CA ASN A 123 -12.11 -4.19 -17.67
C ASN A 123 -11.26 -3.04 -18.26
N PHE A 124 -9.94 -3.05 -18.05
CA PHE A 124 -9.04 -2.00 -18.55
C PHE A 124 -7.99 -2.53 -19.53
N LYS A 125 -8.16 -3.76 -20.04
CA LYS A 125 -7.51 -4.23 -21.26
C LYS A 125 -8.27 -3.73 -22.49
N THR A 126 -8.05 -2.47 -22.86
CA THR A 126 -8.17 -1.95 -24.24
C THR A 126 -7.37 -0.65 -24.30
N GLY A 127 -6.25 -0.66 -25.02
CA GLY A 127 -5.39 0.52 -25.11
C GLY A 127 -4.05 0.34 -25.84
N ASP A 128 -3.78 -0.81 -26.43
CA ASP A 128 -2.71 -0.98 -27.42
C ASP A 128 -3.35 -1.52 -28.71
N ASP A 129 -3.71 -0.60 -29.61
CA ASP A 129 -3.79 -0.78 -31.07
C ASP A 129 -3.17 0.47 -31.71
#